data_AF-A0A2P4X5Z5-F1
#
_entry.id   AF-A0A2P4X5Z5-F1
#
_cell.length_a   1.000
_cell.length_b   1.000
_cell.length_c   1.000
_cell.angle_alpha   90.00
_cell.angle_beta   90.00
_cell.angle_gamma   90.00
#
_symmetry.space_group_name_H-M   'P 1'
#
loop_
_entity.id
_entity.type
_entity.pdbx_description
1 polymer ?
#
loop_
_entity_poly.entity_id
_entity_poly.type
_entity_poly.pdbx_seq_one_letter_code
_entity_poly.pdbx_strand_id
1 'polypeptide(L)'
;PELFRLYPDALSDTHAAAYSLLVVAPLTALASRVLLYRGKKTTPLQVYVVSLAVAALAVWLPMWYWPQEKNVYKVLSETRYQWSQKYAFFRKHFQAGTMSPEAWHTIDTAYDNIYNEKSRYLYDFWGPDQGEMSLAETQVNVGLFYLLWIAIMYVENDVEDVYAVTTPKAAQAASKLSYVALMALMALELTVRLTRYDPVITEISPFTTPREFLLWGHRFFPILVFTMTSIKKVFYVDMEKHHQRVLIHMLEKNIETVEELQSLNQELLPGSKNTKETKKSK
;
A
#
# COMPACT_ATOMS: atom_id res chain seq x y z
N PRO A 1 -12.92 -33.39 11.46
CA PRO A 1 -13.15 -31.93 11.57
C PRO A 1 -11.97 -31.17 10.96
N GLU A 2 -12.17 -30.53 9.81
CA GLU A 2 -11.19 -29.58 9.28
C GLU A 2 -11.06 -28.44 10.30
N LEU A 3 -9.85 -28.23 10.84
CA LEU A 3 -9.64 -27.29 11.94
C LEU A 3 -9.94 -25.83 11.54
N PHE A 4 -9.81 -25.50 10.25
CA PHE A 4 -10.09 -24.17 9.69
C PHE A 4 -10.46 -24.29 8.20
N ARG A 5 -11.60 -23.71 7.79
CA ARG A 5 -11.93 -23.49 6.38
C ARG A 5 -11.46 -22.10 5.96
N LEU A 6 -10.50 -22.04 5.03
CA LEU A 6 -10.07 -20.80 4.39
C LEU A 6 -11.07 -20.43 3.29
N TYR A 7 -11.60 -19.21 3.37
CA TYR A 7 -12.54 -18.72 2.37
C TYR A 7 -11.79 -18.17 1.13
N PRO A 8 -12.47 -18.12 -0.04
CA PRO A 8 -11.88 -17.62 -1.28
C PRO A 8 -11.26 -16.23 -1.14
N ASP A 9 -11.84 -15.35 -0.33
CA ASP A 9 -11.33 -14.00 -0.04
C ASP A 9 -9.95 -14.05 0.62
N ALA A 10 -9.83 -14.80 1.71
CA ALA A 10 -8.57 -14.94 2.45
C ALA A 10 -7.48 -15.59 1.59
N LEU A 11 -7.85 -16.54 0.73
CA LEU A 11 -6.94 -17.11 -0.26
C LEU A 11 -6.51 -16.06 -1.27
N SER A 12 -7.44 -15.33 -1.88
CA SER A 12 -7.13 -14.29 -2.86
C SER A 12 -6.20 -13.22 -2.28
N ASP A 13 -6.49 -12.78 -1.05
CA ASP A 13 -5.69 -11.80 -0.32
C ASP A 13 -4.29 -12.32 0.00
N THR A 14 -4.15 -13.60 0.37
CA THR A 14 -2.85 -14.23 0.62
C THR A 14 -2.01 -14.29 -0.67
N HIS A 15 -2.62 -14.64 -1.80
CA HIS A 15 -1.94 -14.63 -3.09
C HIS A 15 -1.53 -13.21 -3.51
N ALA A 16 -2.41 -12.22 -3.29
CA ALA A 16 -2.11 -10.81 -3.55
C ALA A 16 -0.97 -10.29 -2.66
N ALA A 17 -0.92 -10.70 -1.40
CA ALA A 17 0.15 -10.38 -0.47
C ALA A 17 1.49 -11.01 -0.90
N ALA A 18 1.49 -12.28 -1.30
CA ALA A 18 2.67 -12.96 -1.83
C ALA A 18 3.18 -12.30 -3.12
N TYR A 19 2.27 -11.96 -4.04
CA TYR A 19 2.62 -11.21 -5.25
C TYR A 19 3.23 -9.83 -4.93
N SER A 20 2.66 -9.14 -3.93
CA SER A 20 3.15 -7.84 -3.46
C SER A 20 4.60 -7.93 -2.98
N LEU A 21 4.95 -8.97 -2.22
CA LEU A 21 6.32 -9.21 -1.77
C LEU A 21 7.28 -9.58 -2.91
N LEU A 22 6.87 -10.45 -3.83
CA LEU A 22 7.77 -11.02 -4.84
C LEU A 22 7.95 -10.13 -6.07
N VAL A 23 6.98 -9.29 -6.39
CA VAL A 23 6.96 -8.51 -7.63
C VAL A 23 6.88 -7.02 -7.35
N VAL A 24 5.91 -6.58 -6.55
CA VAL A 24 5.67 -5.15 -6.33
C VAL A 24 6.82 -4.53 -5.55
N ALA A 25 7.24 -5.13 -4.44
CA ALA A 25 8.31 -4.62 -3.59
C ALA A 25 9.67 -4.50 -4.33
N PRO A 26 10.13 -5.50 -5.12
CA PRO A 26 11.37 -5.35 -5.89
C PRO A 26 11.27 -4.26 -6.97
N LEU A 27 10.12 -4.12 -7.65
CA LEU A 27 9.93 -3.09 -8.68
C LEU A 27 9.94 -1.68 -8.08
N THR A 28 9.27 -1.47 -6.95
CA THR A 28 9.23 -0.17 -6.26
C THR A 28 10.58 0.17 -5.65
N ALA A 29 11.33 -0.83 -5.15
CA ALA A 29 12.71 -0.67 -4.71
C ALA A 29 13.64 -0.29 -5.87
N LEU A 30 13.49 -0.90 -7.05
CA LEU A 30 14.28 -0.57 -8.24
C LEU A 30 13.98 0.86 -8.72
N ALA A 31 12.71 1.25 -8.76
CA ALA A 31 12.30 2.61 -9.09
C ALA A 31 12.89 3.64 -8.11
N SER A 32 12.85 3.34 -6.81
CA SER A 32 13.49 4.16 -5.79
C SER A 32 15.00 4.31 -6.03
N ARG A 33 15.70 3.22 -6.36
CA ARG A 33 17.14 3.25 -6.68
C ARG A 33 17.44 4.11 -7.91
N VAL A 34 16.61 4.04 -8.95
CA VAL A 34 16.77 4.89 -10.15
C VAL A 34 16.58 6.36 -9.80
N LEU A 35 15.58 6.70 -8.99
CA LEU A 35 15.35 8.09 -8.52
C LEU A 35 16.53 8.60 -7.68
N LEU A 36 17.06 7.75 -6.80
CA LEU A 36 18.25 8.06 -5.98
C LEU A 36 19.52 8.23 -6.84
N TYR A 37 19.70 7.39 -7.86
CA TYR A 37 20.83 7.48 -8.79
C TYR A 37 20.81 8.79 -9.59
N ARG A 38 19.63 9.24 -10.02
CA ARG A 38 19.48 10.53 -10.72
C ARG A 38 19.72 11.74 -9.82
N GLY A 39 19.56 11.59 -8.50
CA GLY A 39 19.94 12.58 -7.49
C GLY A 39 19.39 13.98 -7.78
N LYS A 40 20.28 14.96 -7.96
CA LYS A 40 19.94 16.40 -8.16
C LYS A 40 19.09 16.70 -9.41
N LYS A 41 19.00 15.77 -10.37
CA LYS A 41 18.16 15.94 -11.58
C LYS A 41 16.70 15.54 -11.34
N THR A 42 16.39 14.95 -10.19
CA THR A 42 15.05 14.47 -9.85
C THR A 42 14.27 15.56 -9.12
N THR A 43 13.11 15.96 -9.63
CA THR A 43 12.24 16.92 -8.94
C THR A 43 11.35 16.20 -7.91
N PRO A 44 10.88 16.88 -6.85
CA PRO A 44 9.96 16.29 -5.88
C PRO A 44 8.70 15.71 -6.54
N LEU A 45 8.15 16.40 -7.54
CA LEU A 45 7.00 15.92 -8.30
C LEU A 45 7.28 14.60 -9.01
N GLN A 46 8.47 14.44 -9.60
CA GLN A 46 8.86 13.18 -10.24
C GLN A 46 8.95 12.03 -9.23
N VAL A 47 9.40 12.28 -8.00
CA VAL A 47 9.43 11.27 -6.94
C VAL A 47 8.01 10.79 -6.61
N TYR A 48 7.06 11.71 -6.43
CA TYR A 48 5.65 11.36 -6.17
C TYR A 48 5.04 10.57 -7.32
N VAL A 49 5.18 11.07 -8.55
CA VAL A 49 4.57 10.47 -9.74
C VAL A 49 5.16 9.09 -10.02
N VAL A 50 6.47 8.93 -9.99
CA VAL A 50 7.13 7.64 -10.29
C VAL A 50 6.84 6.62 -9.19
N SER A 51 6.89 7.02 -7.91
CA SER A 51 6.59 6.12 -6.78
C SER A 51 5.16 5.59 -6.86
N LEU A 52 4.19 6.47 -7.17
CA LEU A 52 2.80 6.08 -7.32
C LEU A 52 2.56 5.25 -8.59
N ALA A 53 3.11 5.67 -9.73
CA ALA A 53 2.89 5.01 -11.01
C ALA A 53 3.43 3.59 -11.02
N VAL A 54 4.62 3.35 -10.46
CA VAL A 54 5.22 2.01 -10.42
C VAL A 54 4.40 1.09 -9.52
N ALA A 55 4.03 1.53 -8.32
CA ALA A 55 3.21 0.73 -7.41
C ALA A 55 1.82 0.46 -7.99
N ALA A 56 1.16 1.48 -8.57
CA ALA A 56 -0.16 1.37 -9.16
C ALA A 56 -0.17 0.42 -10.37
N LEU A 57 0.77 0.58 -11.30
CA LEU A 57 0.86 -0.30 -12.49
C LEU A 57 1.19 -1.74 -12.11
N ALA A 58 2.11 -1.95 -11.15
CA ALA A 58 2.49 -3.29 -10.71
C ALA A 58 1.32 -4.05 -10.07
N VAL A 59 0.40 -3.35 -9.40
CA VAL A 59 -0.80 -3.93 -8.78
C VAL A 59 -1.97 -4.00 -9.77
N TRP A 60 -2.12 -3.02 -10.66
CA TRP A 60 -3.20 -2.99 -11.66
C TRP A 60 -3.05 -4.03 -12.76
N LEU A 61 -1.83 -4.32 -13.22
CA LEU A 61 -1.58 -5.29 -14.28
C LEU A 61 -2.16 -6.68 -13.96
N PRO A 62 -1.90 -7.29 -12.79
CA PRO A 62 -2.52 -8.55 -12.39
C PRO A 62 -4.04 -8.48 -12.25
N MET A 63 -4.60 -7.35 -11.79
CA MET A 63 -6.05 -7.21 -11.62
C MET A 63 -6.83 -7.34 -12.93
N TRP A 64 -6.19 -7.05 -14.07
CA TRP A 64 -6.79 -7.25 -15.39
C TRP A 64 -6.91 -8.74 -15.77
N TYR A 65 -5.96 -9.56 -15.30
CA TYR A 65 -5.90 -10.99 -15.60
C TYR A 65 -6.53 -11.86 -14.52
N TRP A 66 -6.77 -11.31 -13.32
CA TRP A 66 -7.46 -12.04 -12.27
C TRP A 66 -8.90 -12.32 -12.70
N PRO A 67 -9.39 -13.56 -12.62
CA PRO A 67 -10.79 -13.85 -12.90
C PRO A 67 -11.66 -12.98 -12.00
N GLN A 68 -12.42 -12.06 -12.60
CA GLN A 68 -13.41 -11.30 -11.86
C GLN A 68 -14.44 -12.29 -11.31
N GLU A 69 -14.61 -12.31 -10.00
CA GLU A 69 -15.76 -12.99 -9.41
C GLU A 69 -17.02 -12.44 -10.06
N LYS A 70 -17.85 -13.35 -10.58
CA LYS A 70 -19.09 -12.99 -11.28
C LYS A 70 -20.08 -12.46 -10.24
N ASN A 71 -20.08 -11.15 -10.07
CA ASN A 71 -21.08 -10.47 -9.26
C ASN A 71 -22.47 -10.71 -9.87
N VAL A 72 -23.38 -11.24 -9.05
CA VAL A 72 -24.77 -11.55 -9.43
C VAL A 72 -25.49 -10.32 -9.98
N TYR A 73 -25.25 -9.14 -9.39
CA TYR A 73 -25.84 -7.89 -9.85
C TYR A 73 -25.30 -7.44 -11.22
N LYS A 74 -24.03 -7.73 -11.52
CA LYS A 74 -23.46 -7.47 -12.86
C LYS A 74 -24.06 -8.42 -13.91
N VAL A 75 -24.25 -9.68 -13.57
CA VAL A 75 -24.90 -10.67 -14.46
C VAL A 75 -26.34 -10.25 -14.77
N LEU A 76 -27.08 -9.81 -13.75
CA LEU A 76 -28.44 -9.32 -13.90
C LEU A 76 -28.52 -7.89 -14.45
N SER A 77 -27.36 -7.27 -14.75
CA SER A 77 -27.19 -6.01 -15.50
C SER A 77 -27.99 -4.81 -14.99
N GLU A 78 -28.39 -4.79 -13.71
CA GLU A 78 -29.19 -3.70 -13.12
C GLU A 78 -28.88 -3.47 -11.64
N THR A 79 -29.30 -2.30 -11.14
CA THR A 79 -29.10 -1.88 -9.75
C THR A 79 -29.74 -2.88 -8.77
N ARG A 80 -29.28 -2.89 -7.50
CA ARG A 80 -29.76 -3.80 -6.43
C ARG A 80 -31.29 -3.87 -6.24
N TYR A 81 -32.06 -2.95 -6.84
CA TYR A 81 -33.50 -2.83 -6.64
C TYR A 81 -34.38 -3.22 -7.84
N GLN A 82 -33.82 -3.48 -9.04
CA GLN A 82 -34.62 -3.74 -10.26
C GLN A 82 -34.41 -5.13 -10.91
N TRP A 83 -33.54 -5.95 -10.33
CA TRP A 83 -33.17 -7.29 -10.83
C TRP A 83 -34.35 -8.22 -11.19
N SER A 84 -35.49 -8.12 -10.50
CA SER A 84 -36.67 -8.95 -10.75
C SER A 84 -37.32 -8.69 -12.11
N GLN A 85 -37.32 -7.44 -12.57
CA GLN A 85 -37.85 -7.04 -13.88
C GLN A 85 -36.97 -7.59 -15.00
N LYS A 86 -35.65 -7.54 -14.81
CA LYS A 86 -34.68 -8.05 -15.78
C LYS A 86 -34.66 -9.57 -15.85
N TYR A 87 -34.80 -10.26 -14.72
CA TYR A 87 -34.97 -11.70 -14.72
C TYR A 87 -36.20 -12.13 -15.53
N ALA A 88 -37.33 -11.44 -15.35
CA ALA A 88 -38.54 -11.69 -16.15
C ALA A 88 -38.32 -11.44 -17.65
N PHE A 89 -37.52 -10.45 -18.02
CA PHE A 89 -37.10 -10.19 -19.39
C PHE A 89 -36.24 -11.33 -19.96
N PHE A 90 -35.22 -11.81 -19.23
CA PHE A 90 -34.38 -12.93 -19.66
C PHE A 90 -35.17 -14.23 -19.78
N ARG A 91 -36.11 -14.48 -18.87
CA ARG A 91 -37.00 -15.65 -18.93
C ARG A 91 -37.82 -15.68 -20.22
N LYS A 92 -38.35 -14.53 -20.65
CA LYS A 92 -39.07 -14.41 -21.93
C LYS A 92 -38.16 -14.72 -23.12
N HIS A 93 -36.91 -14.24 -23.09
CA HIS A 93 -35.94 -14.52 -24.15
C HIS A 93 -35.51 -15.98 -24.24
N PHE A 94 -35.39 -16.66 -23.10
CA PHE A 94 -35.14 -18.09 -23.05
C PHE A 94 -36.34 -18.89 -23.59
N GLN A 95 -37.56 -18.53 -23.16
CA GLN A 95 -38.80 -19.14 -23.67
C GLN A 95 -38.99 -18.92 -25.19
N ALA A 96 -38.51 -17.81 -25.73
CA ALA A 96 -38.50 -17.51 -27.15
C ALA A 96 -37.38 -18.23 -27.94
N GLY A 97 -36.51 -19.00 -27.28
CA GLY A 97 -35.41 -19.74 -27.91
C GLY A 97 -34.23 -18.86 -28.36
N THR A 98 -34.20 -17.58 -27.98
CA THR A 98 -33.15 -16.62 -28.38
C THR A 98 -31.88 -16.68 -27.51
N MET A 99 -31.87 -17.52 -26.48
CA MET A 99 -30.79 -17.63 -25.49
C MET A 99 -30.36 -19.08 -25.31
N SER A 100 -29.05 -19.33 -25.16
CA SER A 100 -28.52 -20.67 -24.93
C SER A 100 -28.89 -21.20 -23.52
N PRO A 101 -29.04 -22.52 -23.34
CA PRO A 101 -29.31 -23.12 -22.03
C PRO A 101 -28.24 -22.79 -20.97
N GLU A 102 -26.97 -22.69 -21.38
CA GLU A 102 -25.86 -22.34 -20.49
C GLU A 102 -25.95 -20.89 -19.97
N ALA A 103 -26.32 -19.95 -20.85
CA ALA A 103 -26.53 -18.56 -20.47
C ALA A 103 -27.73 -18.42 -19.54
N TRP A 104 -28.82 -19.15 -19.82
CA TRP A 104 -29.99 -19.21 -18.95
C TRP A 104 -29.64 -19.77 -17.58
N HIS A 105 -28.95 -20.92 -17.51
CA HIS A 105 -28.52 -21.52 -16.25
C HIS A 105 -27.72 -20.54 -15.37
N THR A 106 -26.84 -19.75 -15.99
CA THR A 106 -26.05 -18.74 -15.27
C THR A 106 -26.95 -17.65 -14.67
N ILE A 107 -27.94 -17.17 -15.42
CA ILE A 107 -28.90 -16.14 -14.97
C ILE A 107 -29.83 -16.70 -13.89
N ASP A 108 -30.30 -17.94 -14.05
CA ASP A 108 -31.21 -18.61 -13.13
C ASP A 108 -30.54 -18.88 -11.78
N THR A 109 -29.30 -19.40 -11.81
CA THR A 109 -28.48 -19.57 -10.60
C THR A 109 -28.20 -18.23 -9.91
N ALA A 110 -27.93 -17.17 -10.69
CA ALA A 110 -27.70 -15.83 -10.14
C ALA A 110 -28.96 -15.29 -9.45
N TYR A 111 -30.14 -15.50 -10.04
CA TYR A 111 -31.42 -15.14 -9.44
C TYR A 111 -31.70 -15.89 -8.14
N ASP A 112 -31.53 -17.21 -8.14
CA ASP A 112 -31.76 -18.05 -6.95
C ASP A 112 -30.93 -17.58 -5.74
N ASN A 113 -29.71 -17.12 -6.00
CA ASN A 113 -28.82 -16.62 -4.95
C ASN A 113 -29.34 -15.35 -4.25
N ILE A 114 -30.04 -14.47 -4.97
CA ILE A 114 -30.52 -13.18 -4.44
C ILE A 114 -32.04 -13.09 -4.27
N TYR A 115 -32.78 -14.15 -4.66
CA TYR A 115 -34.22 -14.17 -4.62
C TYR A 115 -34.78 -14.01 -3.21
N ASN A 116 -34.18 -14.71 -2.24
CA ASN A 116 -34.56 -14.61 -0.84
C ASN A 116 -33.83 -13.43 -0.18
N GLU A 117 -34.56 -12.61 0.58
CA GLU A 117 -33.99 -11.50 1.32
C GLU A 117 -32.86 -11.95 2.26
N LYS A 118 -33.00 -13.12 2.89
CA LYS A 118 -31.95 -13.70 3.74
C LYS A 118 -30.72 -14.10 2.93
N SER A 119 -30.88 -14.78 1.79
CA SER A 119 -29.73 -15.22 0.98
C SER A 119 -29.02 -14.04 0.32
N ARG A 120 -29.76 -13.04 -0.13
CA ARG A 120 -29.25 -11.77 -0.65
C ARG A 120 -28.42 -11.03 0.40
N TYR A 121 -28.95 -10.95 1.62
CA TYR A 121 -28.22 -10.36 2.73
C TYR A 121 -26.90 -11.10 2.99
N LEU A 122 -26.89 -12.43 2.95
CA LEU A 122 -25.65 -13.20 3.10
C LEU A 122 -24.69 -13.03 1.93
N TYR A 123 -25.21 -12.95 0.71
CA TYR A 123 -24.42 -12.70 -0.48
C TYR A 123 -23.70 -11.35 -0.46
N ASP A 124 -24.40 -10.28 -0.07
CA ASP A 124 -23.86 -8.91 -0.08
C ASP A 124 -22.67 -8.73 0.88
N PHE A 125 -22.69 -9.43 2.02
CA PHE A 125 -21.66 -9.32 3.06
C PHE A 125 -20.62 -10.44 3.01
N TRP A 126 -20.98 -11.65 2.59
CA TRP A 126 -20.13 -12.85 2.70
C TRP A 126 -19.81 -13.50 1.36
N GLY A 127 -20.52 -13.16 0.28
CA GLY A 127 -20.24 -13.64 -1.08
C GLY A 127 -21.01 -14.91 -1.50
N PRO A 128 -20.55 -15.59 -2.55
CA PRO A 128 -21.34 -16.61 -3.28
C PRO A 128 -21.59 -17.91 -2.51
N ASP A 129 -20.80 -18.23 -1.50
CA ASP A 129 -20.93 -19.48 -0.72
C ASP A 129 -22.07 -19.45 0.32
N GLN A 130 -22.79 -18.33 0.46
CA GLN A 130 -24.02 -18.13 1.26
C GLN A 130 -24.04 -18.59 2.74
N GLY A 131 -22.95 -19.16 3.26
CA GLY A 131 -22.81 -19.53 4.66
C GLY A 131 -22.42 -18.32 5.51
N GLU A 132 -23.18 -18.03 6.57
CA GLU A 132 -22.67 -17.15 7.63
C GLU A 132 -21.40 -17.79 8.18
N MET A 133 -20.26 -17.11 8.04
CA MET A 133 -19.05 -17.50 8.73
C MET A 133 -19.32 -17.45 10.23
N SER A 134 -18.89 -18.48 10.96
CA SER A 134 -18.84 -18.38 12.42
C SER A 134 -17.94 -17.20 12.82
N LEU A 135 -18.10 -16.71 14.05
CA LEU A 135 -17.29 -15.61 14.57
C LEU A 135 -15.79 -15.97 14.56
N ALA A 136 -15.45 -17.23 14.83
CA ALA A 136 -14.09 -17.75 14.76
C ALA A 136 -13.54 -17.76 13.32
N GLU A 137 -14.32 -18.24 12.34
CA GLU A 137 -13.92 -18.21 10.93
C GLU A 137 -13.77 -16.77 10.42
N THR A 138 -14.65 -15.85 10.84
CA THR A 138 -14.54 -14.44 10.49
C THR A 138 -13.25 -13.85 11.03
N GLN A 139 -12.92 -14.10 12.30
CA GLN A 139 -11.68 -13.61 12.91
C GLN A 139 -10.43 -14.15 12.20
N VAL A 140 -10.44 -15.43 11.80
CA VAL A 140 -9.29 -16.04 11.11
C VAL A 140 -9.16 -15.49 9.68
N ASN A 141 -10.23 -15.46 8.90
CA ASN A 141 -10.17 -15.04 7.50
C ASN A 141 -9.90 -13.53 7.35
N VAL A 142 -10.56 -12.70 8.16
CA VAL A 142 -10.31 -11.25 8.21
C VAL A 142 -8.92 -10.98 8.80
N GLY A 143 -8.61 -11.60 9.94
CA GLY A 143 -7.35 -11.41 10.65
C GLY A 143 -6.13 -11.81 9.82
N LEU A 144 -6.25 -12.82 8.94
CA LEU A 144 -5.14 -13.26 8.10
C LEU A 144 -4.60 -12.13 7.21
N PHE A 145 -5.46 -11.33 6.57
CA PHE A 145 -5.02 -10.19 5.77
C PHE A 145 -4.20 -9.20 6.60
N TYR A 146 -4.72 -8.78 7.75
CA TYR A 146 -4.05 -7.81 8.61
C TYR A 146 -2.74 -8.35 9.19
N LEU A 147 -2.72 -9.60 9.64
CA LEU A 147 -1.50 -10.24 10.15
C LEU A 147 -0.43 -10.36 9.07
N LEU A 148 -0.81 -10.75 7.85
CA LEU A 148 0.11 -10.80 6.71
C LEU A 148 0.66 -9.42 6.39
N TRP A 149 -0.18 -8.38 6.34
CA TRP A 149 0.29 -7.02 6.05
C TRP A 149 1.12 -6.41 7.17
N ILE A 150 0.81 -6.70 8.44
CA ILE A 150 1.67 -6.34 9.58
C ILE A 150 3.03 -7.02 9.42
N ALA A 151 3.06 -8.31 9.07
CA ALA A 151 4.31 -9.04 8.85
C ALA A 151 5.08 -8.50 7.64
N ILE A 152 4.42 -8.19 6.53
CA ILE A 152 5.04 -7.58 5.34
C ILE A 152 5.64 -6.22 5.70
N MET A 153 4.86 -5.35 6.35
CA MET A 153 5.36 -4.04 6.77
C MET A 153 6.51 -4.17 7.75
N TYR A 154 6.55 -5.21 8.59
CA TYR A 154 7.65 -5.47 9.52
C TYR A 154 8.90 -6.00 8.80
N VAL A 155 8.74 -7.02 7.96
CA VAL A 155 9.82 -7.64 7.15
C VAL A 155 10.40 -6.65 6.15
N GLU A 156 9.59 -5.76 5.56
CA GLU A 156 10.08 -4.70 4.68
C GLU A 156 11.00 -3.72 5.41
N ASN A 157 10.87 -3.58 6.75
CA ASN A 157 11.82 -2.80 7.54
C ASN A 157 13.16 -3.54 7.79
N ASP A 158 13.16 -4.88 7.81
CA ASP A 158 14.34 -5.72 8.11
C ASP A 158 15.12 -6.17 6.86
N VAL A 159 14.46 -6.35 5.71
CA VAL A 159 15.12 -6.75 4.44
C VAL A 159 16.03 -5.63 3.88
N GLU A 160 16.00 -4.43 4.47
CA GLU A 160 16.97 -3.38 4.17
C GLU A 160 18.40 -3.67 4.66
N ASP A 161 18.61 -4.61 5.59
CA ASP A 161 19.94 -5.01 6.03
C ASP A 161 20.77 -5.76 4.96
N VAL A 162 20.15 -6.14 3.82
CA VAL A 162 20.87 -6.72 2.68
C VAL A 162 21.24 -5.66 1.62
N TYR A 163 20.72 -4.43 1.67
CA TYR A 163 20.89 -3.49 0.55
C TYR A 163 21.29 -2.04 0.83
N ALA A 164 21.50 -1.61 2.07
CA ALA A 164 22.51 -0.62 2.43
C ALA A 164 22.36 -0.31 3.92
N VAL A 165 23.47 -0.48 4.63
CA VAL A 165 23.67 -0.06 6.01
C VAL A 165 23.04 1.34 6.24
N THR A 166 22.14 1.40 7.22
CA THR A 166 21.40 2.57 7.76
C THR A 166 20.08 3.01 7.08
N THR A 167 18.92 2.49 7.52
CA THR A 167 17.66 3.27 7.56
C THR A 167 16.58 2.85 8.61
N PRO A 168 16.90 2.48 9.86
CA PRO A 168 15.88 2.08 10.84
C PRO A 168 14.88 3.20 11.24
N LYS A 169 15.23 4.49 11.11
CA LYS A 169 14.36 5.61 11.51
C LYS A 169 13.39 6.11 10.42
N ALA A 170 13.76 5.97 9.15
CA ALA A 170 12.97 6.45 8.01
C ALA A 170 11.80 5.51 7.69
N ALA A 171 12.10 4.20 7.72
CA ALA A 171 11.14 3.13 7.64
C ALA A 171 10.06 3.28 8.73
N GLN A 172 10.46 3.67 9.95
CA GLN A 172 9.53 3.87 11.07
C GLN A 172 8.47 4.96 10.83
N ALA A 173 8.77 6.03 10.09
CA ALA A 173 7.80 7.11 9.81
C ALA A 173 6.85 6.77 8.64
N ALA A 174 7.35 6.09 7.60
CA ALA A 174 6.52 5.55 6.52
C ALA A 174 5.59 4.44 7.03
N SER A 175 6.14 3.59 7.91
CA SER A 175 5.46 2.54 8.64
C SER A 175 4.30 3.10 9.46
N LYS A 176 4.45 4.22 10.18
CA LYS A 176 3.35 4.83 10.96
C LYS A 176 2.11 5.17 10.13
N LEU A 177 2.26 5.81 8.97
CA LEU A 177 1.12 6.19 8.13
C LEU A 177 0.46 4.95 7.51
N SER A 178 1.27 3.98 7.07
CA SER A 178 0.80 2.71 6.55
C SER A 178 0.04 1.89 7.60
N TYR A 179 0.53 1.87 8.85
CA TYR A 179 -0.17 1.27 9.99
C TYR A 179 -1.49 1.99 10.30
N VAL A 180 -1.51 3.33 10.30
CA VAL A 180 -2.77 4.08 10.50
C VAL A 180 -3.79 3.74 9.41
N ALA A 181 -3.36 3.67 8.15
CA ALA A 181 -4.22 3.27 7.04
C ALA A 181 -4.72 1.82 7.20
N LEU A 182 -3.85 0.89 7.63
CA LEU A 182 -4.23 -0.49 7.88
C LEU A 182 -5.26 -0.60 9.02
N MET A 183 -5.05 0.13 10.12
CA MET A 183 -5.98 0.15 11.24
C MET A 183 -7.32 0.78 10.87
N ALA A 184 -7.32 1.81 10.01
CA ALA A 184 -8.55 2.40 9.48
C ALA A 184 -9.32 1.42 8.59
N LEU A 185 -8.62 0.68 7.71
CA LEU A 185 -9.22 -0.37 6.89
C LEU A 185 -9.81 -1.50 7.75
N MET A 186 -9.09 -1.92 8.79
CA MET A 186 -9.57 -2.91 9.77
C MET A 186 -10.82 -2.43 10.50
N ALA A 187 -10.82 -1.18 10.99
CA ALA A 187 -11.98 -0.62 11.65
C ALA A 187 -13.20 -0.55 10.72
N LEU A 188 -12.97 -0.20 9.45
CA LEU A 188 -14.02 -0.17 8.43
C LEU A 188 -14.55 -1.59 8.17
N GLU A 189 -13.69 -2.58 7.97
CA GLU A 189 -14.09 -3.98 7.75
C GLU A 189 -14.84 -4.57 8.94
N LEU A 190 -14.36 -4.34 10.16
CA LEU A 190 -15.06 -4.76 11.37
C LEU A 190 -16.43 -4.09 11.50
N THR A 191 -16.54 -2.81 11.16
CA THR A 191 -17.83 -2.11 11.16
C THR A 191 -18.77 -2.75 10.13
N VAL A 192 -18.34 -2.89 8.87
CA VAL A 192 -19.17 -3.47 7.80
C VAL A 192 -19.61 -4.90 8.14
N ARG A 193 -18.71 -5.75 8.66
CA ARG A 193 -19.02 -7.16 8.96
C ARG A 193 -19.79 -7.35 10.27
N LEU A 194 -19.51 -6.58 11.33
CA LEU A 194 -20.14 -6.76 12.65
C LEU A 194 -21.42 -5.93 12.80
N THR A 195 -21.40 -4.67 12.38
CA THR A 195 -22.59 -3.78 12.47
C THR A 195 -23.48 -3.87 11.25
N ARG A 196 -23.06 -4.62 10.22
CA ARG A 196 -23.86 -4.87 9.01
C ARG A 196 -24.18 -3.58 8.26
N TYR A 197 -23.30 -2.58 8.40
CA TYR A 197 -23.41 -1.28 7.76
C TYR A 197 -23.07 -1.40 6.26
N ASP A 198 -23.87 -0.76 5.40
CA ASP A 198 -23.56 -0.63 3.97
C ASP A 198 -22.76 0.66 3.73
N PRO A 199 -21.46 0.56 3.40
CA PRO A 199 -20.61 1.72 3.17
C PRO A 199 -20.69 2.22 1.72
N VAL A 200 -21.40 1.54 0.83
CA VAL A 200 -21.35 1.81 -0.61
C VAL A 200 -22.18 3.04 -0.95
N ILE A 201 -21.52 4.05 -1.49
CA ILE A 201 -22.17 5.22 -2.09
C ILE A 201 -22.79 4.77 -3.42
N THR A 202 -24.10 4.54 -3.39
CA THR A 202 -24.86 3.97 -4.52
C THR A 202 -24.78 4.80 -5.80
N GLU A 203 -24.51 6.09 -5.68
CA GLU A 203 -24.36 7.04 -6.79
C GLU A 203 -23.06 6.82 -7.57
N ILE A 204 -22.01 6.32 -6.91
CA ILE A 204 -20.68 6.13 -7.52
C ILE A 204 -20.55 4.72 -8.09
N SER A 205 -21.04 3.71 -7.37
CA SER A 205 -21.01 2.32 -7.84
C SER A 205 -22.27 1.55 -7.45
N PRO A 206 -23.30 1.54 -8.31
CA PRO A 206 -24.60 0.95 -7.97
C PRO A 206 -24.60 -0.59 -7.94
N PHE A 207 -23.56 -1.22 -8.48
CA PHE A 207 -23.41 -2.68 -8.57
C PHE A 207 -22.46 -3.26 -7.53
N THR A 208 -21.75 -2.43 -6.77
CA THR A 208 -20.74 -2.89 -5.81
C THR A 208 -21.40 -3.32 -4.51
N THR A 209 -21.08 -4.52 -4.06
CA THR A 209 -21.50 -5.02 -2.73
C THR A 209 -20.59 -4.48 -1.63
N PRO A 210 -21.05 -4.42 -0.37
CA PRO A 210 -20.18 -4.10 0.77
C PRO A 210 -18.91 -4.95 0.81
N ARG A 211 -19.02 -6.27 0.52
CA ARG A 211 -17.85 -7.16 0.38
C ARG A 211 -16.89 -6.71 -0.71
N GLU A 212 -17.39 -6.42 -1.91
CA GLU A 212 -16.53 -5.96 -3.01
C GLU A 212 -15.82 -4.65 -2.66
N PHE A 213 -16.50 -3.72 -1.99
CA PHE A 213 -15.89 -2.48 -1.54
C PHE A 213 -14.70 -2.72 -0.59
N LEU A 214 -14.83 -3.65 0.34
CA LEU A 214 -13.73 -4.07 1.22
C LEU A 214 -12.58 -4.69 0.45
N LEU A 215 -12.87 -5.61 -0.48
CA LEU A 215 -11.86 -6.24 -1.34
C LEU A 215 -11.12 -5.22 -2.21
N TRP A 216 -11.80 -4.18 -2.70
CA TRP A 216 -11.13 -3.06 -3.37
C TRP A 216 -10.17 -2.35 -2.42
N GLY A 217 -10.59 -2.09 -1.18
CA GLY A 217 -9.70 -1.57 -0.12
C GLY A 217 -8.44 -2.43 0.06
N HIS A 218 -8.60 -3.75 0.14
CA HIS A 218 -7.49 -4.70 0.28
C HIS A 218 -6.53 -4.65 -0.92
N ARG A 219 -7.06 -4.46 -2.14
CA ARG A 219 -6.28 -4.35 -3.38
C ARG A 219 -5.56 -3.00 -3.53
N PHE A 220 -6.14 -1.91 -3.05
CA PHE A 220 -5.52 -0.58 -3.11
C PHE A 220 -4.51 -0.36 -1.99
N PHE A 221 -4.66 -1.02 -0.85
CA PHE A 221 -3.75 -0.91 0.29
C PHE A 221 -2.25 -1.12 -0.08
N PRO A 222 -1.85 -2.18 -0.81
CA PRO A 222 -0.48 -2.36 -1.29
C PRO A 222 0.09 -1.12 -2.00
N ILE A 223 -0.71 -0.49 -2.86
CA ILE A 223 -0.28 0.67 -3.65
C ILE A 223 0.09 1.81 -2.71
N LEU A 224 -0.73 2.05 -1.69
CA LEU A 224 -0.48 3.08 -0.68
C LEU A 224 0.82 2.80 0.08
N VAL A 225 0.98 1.58 0.59
CA VAL A 225 2.16 1.16 1.38
C VAL A 225 3.44 1.39 0.58
N PHE A 226 3.56 0.78 -0.60
CA PHE A 226 4.80 0.87 -1.38
C PHE A 226 5.08 2.26 -1.93
N THR A 227 4.03 3.03 -2.25
CA THR A 227 4.19 4.44 -2.66
C THR A 227 4.79 5.26 -1.53
N MET A 228 4.25 5.12 -0.31
CA MET A 228 4.73 5.86 0.86
C MET A 228 6.15 5.46 1.26
N THR A 229 6.46 4.16 1.24
CA THR A 229 7.82 3.66 1.50
C THR A 229 8.81 4.21 0.48
N SER A 230 8.49 4.16 -0.82
CA SER A 230 9.33 4.70 -1.90
C SER A 230 9.59 6.20 -1.74
N ILE A 231 8.54 7.01 -1.49
CA ILE A 231 8.66 8.46 -1.28
C ILE A 231 9.58 8.77 -0.10
N LYS A 232 9.33 8.14 1.05
CA LYS A 232 10.08 8.42 2.27
C LYS A 232 11.53 8.01 2.14
N LYS A 233 11.81 6.88 1.48
CA LYS A 233 13.17 6.42 1.18
C LYS A 233 13.95 7.45 0.37
N VAL A 234 13.36 7.96 -0.72
CA VAL A 234 14.04 8.93 -1.60
C VAL A 234 14.34 10.24 -0.87
N PHE A 235 13.36 10.81 -0.18
CA PHE A 235 13.54 12.07 0.54
C PHE A 235 14.45 11.95 1.77
N TYR A 236 14.45 10.81 2.46
CA TYR A 236 15.31 10.60 3.63
C TYR A 236 16.79 10.53 3.24
N VAL A 237 17.14 9.79 2.19
CA VAL A 237 18.54 9.72 1.71
C VAL A 237 19.03 11.10 1.26
N ASP A 238 18.16 11.91 0.66
CA ASP A 238 18.52 13.28 0.29
C ASP A 238 18.76 14.17 1.53
N MET A 239 17.92 14.07 2.55
CA MET A 239 18.10 14.77 3.83
C MET A 239 19.40 14.35 4.54
N GLU A 240 19.71 13.05 4.59
CA GLU A 240 20.94 12.55 5.22
C GLU A 240 22.18 13.08 4.49
N LYS A 241 22.18 13.02 3.15
CA LYS A 241 23.24 13.61 2.32
C LYS A 241 23.35 15.13 2.50
N HIS A 242 22.25 15.82 2.78
CA HIS A 242 22.28 17.24 3.09
C HIS A 242 22.88 17.50 4.49
N HIS A 243 22.45 16.74 5.49
CA HIS A 243 22.95 16.84 6.86
C HIS A 243 24.47 16.57 6.93
N GLN A 244 24.94 15.51 6.26
CA GLN A 244 26.38 15.21 6.15
C GLN A 244 27.17 16.35 5.50
N ARG A 245 26.65 16.96 4.41
CA ARG A 245 27.29 18.12 3.78
C ARG A 245 27.38 19.32 4.72
N VAL A 246 26.34 19.57 5.50
CA VAL A 246 26.33 20.65 6.50
C VAL A 246 27.35 20.38 7.61
N LEU A 247 27.42 19.15 8.12
CA LEU A 247 28.38 18.76 9.15
C LEU A 247 29.83 18.89 8.66
N ILE A 248 30.13 18.45 7.43
CA ILE A 248 31.46 18.61 6.83
C ILE A 248 31.81 20.10 6.72
N HIS A 249 30.88 20.92 6.24
CA HIS A 249 31.09 22.36 6.14
C HIS A 249 31.33 23.04 7.50
N MET A 250 30.58 22.64 8.53
CA MET A 250 30.79 23.12 9.90
C MET A 250 32.15 22.69 10.45
N LEU A 251 32.59 21.47 10.14
CA LEU A 251 33.91 20.97 10.53
C LEU A 251 35.03 21.76 9.85
N GLU A 252 34.93 21.98 8.54
CA GLU A 252 35.88 22.81 7.78
C GLU A 252 35.96 24.23 8.36
N LYS A 253 34.82 24.86 8.63
CA LYS A 253 34.77 26.21 9.25
C LYS A 253 35.36 26.24 10.65
N ASN A 254 35.14 25.20 11.44
CA ASN A 254 35.74 25.11 12.77
C ASN A 254 37.26 24.95 12.69
N ILE A 255 37.79 24.19 11.71
CA ILE A 255 39.23 24.07 11.48
C ILE A 255 39.83 25.42 11.09
N GLU A 256 39.23 26.13 10.13
CA GLU A 256 39.65 27.48 9.72
C GLU A 256 39.67 28.45 10.92
N THR A 257 38.61 28.43 11.74
CA THR A 257 38.52 29.30 12.93
C THR A 257 39.59 28.96 13.97
N VAL A 258 39.91 27.67 14.15
CA VAL A 258 40.99 27.24 15.06
C VAL A 258 42.35 27.71 14.55
N GLU A 259 42.60 27.64 13.25
CA GLU A 259 43.84 28.14 12.63
C GLU A 259 43.97 29.66 12.80
N GLU A 260 42.89 30.42 12.57
CA GLU A 260 42.86 31.88 12.78
C GLU A 260 43.10 32.26 14.24
N LEU A 261 42.52 31.51 15.19
CA LEU A 261 42.75 31.73 16.62
C LEU A 261 44.20 31.41 17.01
N GLN A 262 44.81 30.38 16.41
CA GLN A 262 46.22 30.07 16.62
C GLN A 262 47.14 31.16 16.07
N SER A 263 46.86 31.71 14.89
CA SER A 263 47.63 32.82 14.32
C SER A 263 47.48 34.10 15.16
N LEU A 264 46.27 34.44 15.60
CA LEU A 264 46.03 35.58 16.50
C LEU A 264 46.75 35.42 17.84
N ASN A 265 46.75 34.20 18.41
CA ASN A 265 47.48 33.93 19.65
C ASN A 265 49.00 34.08 19.46
N GLN A 266 49.55 33.66 18.31
CA GLN A 266 50.96 33.91 17.97
C GLN A 266 51.28 35.41 17.81
N GLU A 267 50.36 36.20 17.25
CA GLU A 267 50.53 37.65 17.12
C GLU A 267 50.40 38.40 18.47
N LEU A 268 49.56 37.89 19.37
CA LEU A 268 49.31 38.48 20.70
C LEU A 268 50.35 38.07 21.75
N LEU A 269 51.11 37.00 21.53
CA LEU A 269 52.21 36.61 22.42
C LEU A 269 53.37 37.62 22.33
N PRO A 270 53.68 38.38 23.39
CA PRO A 270 54.74 39.37 23.38
C PRO A 270 56.10 38.65 23.49
N GLY A 271 56.71 38.28 22.36
CA GLY A 271 57.94 37.50 22.42
C GLY A 271 58.81 37.38 21.18
N SER A 272 58.53 38.07 20.05
CA SER A 272 59.31 37.89 18.81
C SER A 272 59.70 39.20 18.11
N LYS A 273 59.85 40.32 18.84
CA LYS A 273 60.40 41.56 18.28
C LYS A 273 61.80 41.95 18.74
N ASN A 274 62.45 41.21 19.66
CA ASN A 274 63.72 41.63 20.27
C ASN A 274 64.95 40.73 20.00
N THR A 275 65.11 40.17 18.78
CA THR A 275 66.31 39.36 18.49
C THR A 275 66.89 39.56 17.10
N LYS A 276 66.96 40.81 16.63
CA LYS A 276 67.74 41.16 15.41
C LYS A 276 68.69 42.35 15.53
N GLU A 277 68.74 43.11 16.62
CA GLU A 277 69.61 44.30 16.70
C GLU A 277 70.97 44.10 17.39
N THR A 278 71.27 42.97 18.03
CA THR A 278 72.54 42.77 18.79
C THR A 278 73.61 41.97 18.07
N LYS A 279 73.77 42.13 16.75
CA LYS A 279 74.95 41.64 16.00
C LYS A 279 75.44 42.65 14.97
N LYS A 280 75.96 43.79 15.42
CA LYS A 280 76.94 44.63 14.68
C LYS A 280 77.67 45.55 15.66
N SER A 281 78.59 44.98 16.43
CA SER A 281 79.69 45.71 17.05
C SER A 281 80.82 44.72 17.32
N LYS A 282 81.77 44.71 16.39
CA LYS A 282 83.20 44.43 16.60
C LYS A 282 83.94 45.11 15.47
#